data_AF-A0A3D3EWD4-F1
#
_entry.id   AF-A0A3D3EWD4-F1
#
_cell.length_a   1.000
_cell.length_b   1.000
_cell.length_c   1.000
_cell.angle_alpha   90.00
_cell.angle_beta   90.00
_cell.angle_gamma   90.00
#
_symmetry.space_group_name_H-M   'P 1'
#
loop_
_entity.id
_entity.type
_entity.pdbx_description
1 polymer ?
#
loop_
_entity_poly.entity_id
_entity_poly.type
_entity_poly.pdbx_seq_one_letter_code
_entity_poly.pdbx_strand_id
1 'polypeptide(L)'
;ALAMIAFIRIYALVFQGAPRSTKAEQASELKPGNRLSVLFLSLAILITGIVPGIALRFVKPLLRWFDLDMQIFAGLQQQALQISSIYLIVIALFALFYVIRKLCVREKTGATWACAYPRVSPKMQSSSITYIQPLAYFLKPFMYKKSTHVMAEHPFPQKVEYLEDHPDAIWTLVVRPVSRIISKFLLFFARIHNGKTNSYIAWALGFLVILLVWVVGFR
;
A
#
# COMPACT_ATOMS: atom_id res chain seq x y z
N ALA A 1 10.81 -10.74 -3.33
CA ALA A 1 9.54 -11.51 -3.34
C ALA A 1 8.33 -10.68 -2.89
N LEU A 2 8.36 -10.06 -1.70
CA LEU A 2 7.21 -9.31 -1.16
C LEU A 2 6.68 -8.19 -2.08
N ALA A 3 7.59 -7.38 -2.65
CA ALA A 3 7.23 -6.31 -3.58
C ALA A 3 6.46 -6.84 -4.81
N MET A 4 6.93 -7.96 -5.39
CA MET A 4 6.26 -8.60 -6.54
C MET A 4 4.84 -9.03 -6.16
N ILE A 5 4.65 -9.69 -5.01
CA ILE A 5 3.33 -10.10 -4.53
C ILE A 5 2.42 -8.88 -4.30
N ALA A 6 2.96 -7.80 -3.73
CA ALA A 6 2.22 -6.56 -3.52
C ALA A 6 1.75 -5.94 -4.84
N PHE A 7 2.63 -5.86 -5.85
CA PHE A 7 2.27 -5.35 -7.17
C PHE A 7 1.26 -6.25 -7.89
N ILE A 8 1.40 -7.58 -7.81
CA ILE A 8 0.42 -8.53 -8.36
C ILE A 8 -0.95 -8.33 -7.70
N ARG A 9 -0.99 -8.15 -6.37
CA ARG A 9 -2.24 -7.89 -5.65
C ARG A 9 -2.87 -6.58 -6.08
N ILE A 10 -2.09 -5.50 -6.22
CA ILE A 10 -2.61 -4.20 -6.66
C ILE A 10 -3.15 -4.33 -8.09
N TYR A 11 -2.40 -4.97 -8.99
CA TYR A 11 -2.82 -5.21 -10.36
C TYR A 11 -4.13 -6.02 -10.42
N ALA A 12 -4.21 -7.11 -9.68
CA ALA A 12 -5.40 -7.95 -9.58
C ALA A 12 -6.60 -7.19 -8.97
N LEU A 13 -6.35 -6.29 -8.01
CA LEU A 13 -7.41 -5.49 -7.39
C LEU A 13 -8.01 -4.48 -8.37
N VAL A 14 -7.18 -3.87 -9.23
CA VAL A 14 -7.57 -2.77 -10.11
C VAL A 14 -8.09 -3.27 -11.46
N PHE A 15 -7.44 -4.26 -12.06
CA PHE A 15 -7.66 -4.65 -13.46
C PHE A 15 -8.35 -6.00 -13.65
N GLN A 16 -8.56 -6.79 -12.59
CA GLN A 16 -9.08 -8.15 -12.69
C GLN A 16 -10.47 -8.30 -12.05
N GLY A 17 -11.35 -9.00 -12.76
CA GLY A 17 -12.70 -9.32 -12.29
C GLY A 17 -13.73 -8.22 -12.56
N ALA A 18 -14.94 -8.44 -12.05
CA ALA A 18 -16.07 -7.53 -12.18
C ALA A 18 -16.04 -6.41 -11.12
N PRO A 19 -16.58 -5.21 -11.43
CA PRO A 19 -16.67 -4.12 -10.47
C PRO A 19 -17.48 -4.54 -9.24
N ARG A 20 -16.95 -4.25 -8.05
CA ARG A 20 -17.56 -4.66 -6.76
C ARG A 20 -18.22 -3.51 -6.00
N SER A 21 -18.09 -2.28 -6.51
CA SER A 21 -18.69 -1.08 -5.92
C SER A 21 -19.25 -0.18 -7.02
N THR A 22 -20.25 0.63 -6.69
CA THR A 22 -20.84 1.61 -7.61
C THR A 22 -19.79 2.60 -8.12
N LYS A 23 -18.84 2.99 -7.28
CA LYS A 23 -17.71 3.85 -7.67
C LYS A 23 -16.80 3.20 -8.72
N ALA A 24 -16.58 1.89 -8.62
CA ALA A 24 -15.77 1.15 -9.60
C ALA A 24 -16.52 0.95 -10.92
N GLU A 25 -17.83 0.78 -10.86
CA GLU A 25 -18.69 0.68 -12.05
C GLU A 25 -18.80 2.00 -12.81
N GLN A 26 -18.83 3.12 -12.09
CA GLN A 26 -18.86 4.47 -12.65
C GLN A 26 -17.47 5.06 -12.94
N ALA A 27 -16.40 4.30 -12.70
CA ALA A 27 -15.05 4.77 -12.92
C ALA A 27 -14.82 5.04 -14.41
N SER A 28 -14.45 6.28 -14.74
CA SER A 28 -14.11 6.68 -16.10
C SER A 28 -12.60 6.83 -16.28
N GLU A 29 -12.15 6.71 -17.53
CA GLU A 29 -10.77 6.99 -17.92
C GLU A 29 -10.33 8.40 -17.51
N LEU A 30 -9.03 8.55 -17.22
CA LEU A 30 -8.46 9.84 -16.85
C LEU A 30 -8.54 10.82 -18.02
N LYS A 31 -8.72 12.11 -17.70
CA LYS A 31 -8.62 13.20 -18.67
C LYS A 31 -7.25 13.14 -19.39
N PRO A 32 -7.19 13.44 -20.70
CA PRO A 32 -5.99 13.27 -21.52
C PRO A 32 -4.76 14.03 -20.99
N GLY A 33 -4.95 15.21 -20.39
CA GLY A 33 -3.86 15.98 -19.79
C GLY A 33 -3.15 15.25 -18.63
N ASN A 34 -3.91 14.58 -17.76
CA ASN A 34 -3.33 13.80 -16.65
C ASN A 34 -2.71 12.49 -17.14
N ARG A 35 -3.27 11.90 -18.22
CA ARG A 35 -2.73 10.70 -18.85
C ARG A 35 -1.32 10.95 -19.40
N LEU A 36 -1.05 12.14 -19.94
CA LEU A 36 0.27 12.50 -20.47
C LEU A 36 1.36 12.41 -19.38
N SER A 37 1.09 12.91 -18.17
CA SER A 37 2.04 12.85 -17.06
C SER A 37 2.38 11.41 -16.65
N VAL A 38 1.36 10.54 -16.57
CA VAL A 38 1.55 9.12 -16.22
C VAL A 38 2.28 8.38 -17.35
N LEU A 39 1.95 8.69 -18.60
CA LEU A 39 2.61 8.12 -19.78
C LEU A 39 4.08 8.51 -19.82
N PHE A 40 4.40 9.79 -19.59
CA PHE A 40 5.77 10.29 -19.54
C PHE A 40 6.59 9.58 -18.47
N LEU A 41 6.05 9.46 -17.24
CA LEU A 41 6.75 8.78 -16.15
C LEU A 41 6.95 7.29 -16.45
N SER A 42 5.93 6.63 -16.98
CA SER A 42 6.01 5.21 -17.36
C SER A 42 7.05 4.98 -18.45
N LEU A 43 7.09 5.86 -19.47
CA LEU A 43 8.06 5.79 -20.55
C LEU A 43 9.48 6.05 -20.05
N ALA A 44 9.68 7.01 -19.13
CA ALA A 44 10.97 7.28 -18.51
C ALA A 44 11.49 6.05 -17.75
N ILE A 45 10.62 5.36 -16.99
CA ILE A 45 10.97 4.11 -16.29
C ILE A 45 11.36 3.02 -17.29
N LEU A 46 10.59 2.83 -18.37
CA LEU A 46 10.90 1.84 -19.40
C LEU A 46 12.22 2.14 -20.11
N ILE A 47 12.45 3.39 -20.54
CA ILE A 47 13.68 3.78 -21.23
C ILE A 47 14.90 3.59 -20.32
N THR A 48 14.82 4.03 -19.07
CA THR A 48 15.93 3.88 -18.12
C THR A 48 16.19 2.43 -17.72
N GLY A 49 15.17 1.58 -17.68
CA GLY A 49 15.30 0.16 -17.40
C GLY A 49 15.82 -0.66 -18.58
N ILE A 50 15.38 -0.35 -19.81
CA ILE A 50 15.79 -1.07 -21.02
C ILE A 50 17.17 -0.60 -21.51
N VAL A 51 17.47 0.70 -21.42
CA VAL A 51 18.74 1.27 -21.88
C VAL A 51 19.57 1.65 -20.65
N PRO A 52 20.33 0.69 -20.06
CA PRO A 52 21.02 0.93 -18.80
C PRO A 52 22.07 2.03 -18.90
N GLY A 53 22.60 2.30 -20.11
CA GLY A 53 23.57 3.37 -20.34
C GLY A 53 23.05 4.76 -19.92
N ILE A 54 21.74 5.01 -20.04
CA ILE A 54 21.14 6.29 -19.62
C ILE A 54 21.18 6.41 -18.09
N ALA A 55 20.74 5.37 -17.38
CA ALA A 55 20.78 5.34 -15.92
C ALA A 55 22.22 5.41 -15.39
N LEU A 56 23.12 4.61 -15.96
CA LEU A 56 24.53 4.54 -15.55
C LEU A 56 25.30 5.84 -15.80
N ARG A 57 24.88 6.67 -16.76
CA ARG A 57 25.46 8.00 -16.98
C ARG A 57 25.32 8.91 -15.77
N PHE A 58 24.24 8.79 -15.00
CA PHE A 58 24.02 9.55 -13.77
C PHE A 58 24.81 8.98 -12.58
N VAL A 59 25.10 7.67 -12.59
CA VAL A 59 25.84 6.99 -11.51
C VAL A 59 27.35 7.21 -11.65
N LYS A 60 27.88 7.23 -12.88
CA LYS A 60 29.31 7.42 -13.17
C LYS A 60 29.98 8.62 -12.48
N PRO A 61 29.42 9.85 -12.46
CA PRO A 61 30.04 10.98 -11.76
C PRO A 61 30.04 10.80 -10.24
N LEU A 62 29.04 10.14 -9.66
CA LEU A 62 28.98 9.84 -8.23
C LEU A 62 30.11 8.87 -7.84
N LEU A 63 30.33 7.83 -8.64
CA LEU A 63 31.44 6.88 -8.42
C LEU A 63 32.81 7.58 -8.42
N ARG A 64 33.02 8.56 -9.31
CA ARG A 64 34.24 9.37 -9.34
C ARG A 64 34.37 10.27 -8.12
N TRP A 65 33.27 10.80 -7.62
CA TRP A 65 33.28 11.67 -6.44
C TRP A 65 33.62 10.90 -5.15
N PHE A 66 33.22 9.64 -5.07
CA PHE A 66 33.53 8.74 -3.95
C PHE A 66 34.84 7.94 -4.12
N ASP A 67 35.64 8.23 -5.15
CA ASP A 67 36.90 7.53 -5.48
C ASP A 67 36.76 5.99 -5.57
N LEU A 68 35.64 5.53 -6.13
CA LEU A 68 35.35 4.11 -6.29
C LEU A 68 35.95 3.56 -7.59
N ASP A 69 36.43 2.31 -7.54
CA ASP A 69 37.09 1.66 -8.68
C ASP A 69 36.19 1.58 -9.92
N MET A 70 36.70 2.07 -11.05
CA MET A 70 36.03 2.05 -12.34
C MET A 70 35.87 0.64 -12.92
N GLN A 71 36.62 -0.35 -12.42
CA GLN A 71 36.42 -1.76 -12.79
C GLN A 71 35.03 -2.26 -12.34
N ILE A 72 34.54 -1.82 -11.18
CA ILE A 72 33.19 -2.16 -10.68
C ILE A 72 32.13 -1.59 -11.63
N PHE A 73 32.34 -0.39 -12.16
CA PHE A 73 31.44 0.23 -13.13
C PHE A 73 31.37 -0.57 -14.44
N ALA A 74 32.50 -1.06 -14.95
CA ALA A 74 32.52 -1.90 -16.15
C ALA A 74 31.76 -3.22 -15.93
N GLY A 75 31.94 -3.87 -14.78
CA GLY A 75 31.18 -5.06 -14.41
C GLY A 75 29.67 -4.80 -14.29
N LEU A 76 29.28 -3.70 -13.65
CA LEU A 76 27.88 -3.28 -13.53
C LEU A 76 27.26 -3.00 -14.89
N GLN A 77 27.98 -2.33 -15.79
CA GLN A 77 27.53 -2.05 -17.15
C GLN A 77 27.29 -3.33 -17.94
N GLN A 78 28.20 -4.31 -17.85
CA GLN A 78 28.05 -5.60 -18.53
C GLN A 78 26.84 -6.38 -18.00
N GLN A 79 26.66 -6.46 -16.68
CA GLN A 79 25.49 -7.12 -16.08
C GLN A 79 24.18 -6.42 -16.48
N ALA A 80 24.16 -5.09 -16.48
CA ALA A 80 22.99 -4.33 -16.86
C ALA A 80 22.62 -4.55 -18.34
N LEU A 81 23.59 -4.69 -19.23
CA LEU A 81 23.36 -5.04 -20.63
C LEU A 81 22.79 -6.45 -20.80
N GLN A 82 23.26 -7.43 -20.02
CA GLN A 82 22.70 -8.78 -20.02
C GLN A 82 21.25 -8.81 -19.52
N ILE A 83 20.94 -8.06 -18.46
CA ILE A 83 19.57 -7.93 -17.95
C ILE A 83 18.67 -7.22 -18.98
N SER A 84 19.17 -6.17 -19.61
CA SER A 84 18.48 -5.45 -20.69
C SER A 84 18.13 -6.36 -21.87
N SER A 85 19.06 -7.22 -22.31
CA SER A 85 18.79 -8.15 -23.42
C SER A 85 17.70 -9.17 -23.06
N ILE A 86 17.68 -9.66 -21.83
CA ILE A 86 16.59 -10.52 -21.33
C ILE A 86 15.26 -9.78 -21.36
N TYR A 87 15.21 -8.52 -20.89
CA TYR A 87 13.97 -7.73 -20.95
C TYR A 87 13.49 -7.51 -22.38
N LEU A 88 14.39 -7.20 -23.31
CA LEU A 88 14.05 -7.04 -24.73
C LEU A 88 13.48 -8.34 -25.32
N ILE A 89 14.06 -9.50 -25.00
CA ILE A 89 13.53 -10.80 -25.43
C ILE A 89 12.13 -11.03 -24.87
N VAL A 90 11.90 -10.77 -23.57
CA VAL A 90 10.58 -10.94 -22.94
C VAL A 90 9.54 -10.00 -23.57
N ILE A 91 9.89 -8.74 -23.83
CA ILE A 91 9.02 -7.77 -24.50
C ILE A 91 8.74 -8.21 -25.94
N ALA A 92 9.74 -8.70 -26.67
CA ALA A 92 9.57 -9.19 -28.04
C ALA A 92 8.66 -10.43 -28.09
N LEU A 93 8.84 -11.38 -27.17
CA LEU A 93 7.97 -12.54 -27.04
C LEU A 93 6.53 -12.13 -26.68
N PHE A 94 6.36 -11.19 -25.74
CA PHE A 94 5.04 -10.67 -25.40
C PHE A 94 4.37 -10.02 -26.61
N ALA A 95 5.08 -9.16 -27.35
CA ALA A 95 4.56 -8.51 -28.55
C ALA A 95 4.21 -9.54 -29.63
N LEU A 96 5.06 -10.55 -29.83
CA LEU A 96 4.81 -11.65 -30.76
C LEU A 96 3.52 -12.40 -30.39
N PHE A 97 3.39 -12.85 -29.13
CA PHE A 97 2.19 -13.55 -28.67
C PHE A 97 0.95 -12.67 -28.73
N TYR A 98 1.08 -11.38 -28.45
CA TYR A 98 -0.02 -10.42 -28.57
C TYR A 98 -0.50 -10.29 -30.02
N VAL A 99 0.42 -10.16 -30.98
CA VAL A 99 0.09 -10.09 -32.41
C VAL A 99 -0.51 -11.40 -32.91
N ILE A 100 0.09 -12.55 -32.56
CA ILE A 100 -0.46 -13.88 -32.90
C ILE A 100 -1.88 -14.02 -32.35
N ARG A 101 -2.09 -13.67 -31.08
CA ARG A 101 -3.42 -13.71 -30.47
C ARG A 101 -4.40 -12.81 -31.21
N LYS A 102 -4.02 -11.58 -31.54
CA LYS A 102 -4.89 -10.62 -32.24
C LYS A 102 -5.28 -11.10 -33.64
N LEU A 103 -4.40 -11.83 -34.33
CA LEU A 103 -4.65 -12.36 -35.66
C LEU A 103 -5.45 -13.68 -35.63
N CYS A 104 -5.15 -14.57 -34.69
CA CYS A 104 -5.72 -15.92 -34.64
C CYS A 104 -6.97 -16.04 -33.77
N VAL A 105 -7.17 -15.15 -32.79
CA VAL A 105 -8.25 -15.25 -31.81
C VAL A 105 -9.23 -14.11 -32.00
N ARG A 106 -10.47 -14.45 -32.34
CA ARG A 106 -11.58 -13.49 -32.35
C ARG A 106 -12.09 -13.31 -30.93
N GLU A 107 -12.01 -12.08 -30.42
CA GLU A 107 -12.54 -11.76 -29.09
C GLU A 107 -14.06 -11.96 -29.06
N LYS A 108 -14.53 -12.73 -28.08
CA LYS A 108 -15.95 -12.91 -27.77
C LYS A 108 -16.16 -12.55 -26.30
N THR A 109 -17.02 -11.56 -26.06
CA THR A 109 -17.49 -11.24 -24.71
C THR A 109 -18.70 -12.10 -24.40
N GLY A 110 -18.67 -12.86 -23.31
CA GLY A 110 -19.76 -13.73 -22.90
C GLY A 110 -19.73 -14.02 -21.41
N ALA A 111 -20.75 -14.73 -20.92
CA ALA A 111 -20.79 -15.17 -19.54
C ALA A 111 -19.60 -16.11 -19.24
N THR A 112 -19.04 -15.99 -18.03
CA THR A 112 -18.03 -16.92 -17.54
C THR A 112 -18.62 -18.33 -17.37
N TRP A 113 -17.78 -19.37 -17.41
CA TRP A 113 -18.17 -20.78 -17.23
C TRP A 113 -19.04 -21.03 -15.99
N ALA A 114 -18.84 -20.26 -14.91
CA ALA A 114 -19.69 -20.20 -13.71
C ALA A 114 -19.99 -21.54 -13.01
N CYS A 115 -19.30 -22.62 -13.38
CA CYS A 115 -19.61 -24.00 -12.98
C CYS A 115 -21.09 -24.35 -13.19
N ALA A 116 -21.68 -23.89 -14.31
CA ALA A 116 -23.12 -24.01 -14.61
C ALA A 116 -24.06 -23.29 -13.62
N TYR A 117 -23.55 -22.35 -12.82
CA TYR A 117 -24.36 -21.55 -11.91
C TYR A 117 -24.94 -20.32 -12.63
N PRO A 118 -26.27 -20.17 -12.71
CA PRO A 118 -26.91 -19.16 -13.55
C PRO A 118 -26.84 -17.73 -12.97
N ARG A 119 -26.59 -17.56 -11.66
CA ARG A 119 -26.63 -16.27 -10.97
C ARG A 119 -25.28 -15.91 -10.34
N VAL A 120 -24.28 -15.62 -11.17
CA VAL A 120 -22.96 -15.21 -10.69
C VAL A 120 -23.01 -13.79 -10.14
N SER A 121 -22.53 -13.59 -8.92
CA SER A 121 -22.30 -12.24 -8.37
C SER A 121 -20.81 -11.87 -8.46
N PRO A 122 -20.45 -10.56 -8.59
CA PRO A 122 -19.05 -10.12 -8.57
C PRO A 122 -18.27 -10.56 -7.31
N LYS A 123 -18.98 -10.82 -6.21
CA LYS A 123 -18.39 -11.31 -4.94
C LYS A 123 -17.89 -12.76 -5.04
N MET A 124 -18.42 -13.55 -5.97
CA MET A 124 -18.03 -14.96 -6.18
C MET A 124 -16.73 -15.11 -6.97
N GLN A 125 -16.31 -14.08 -7.70
CA GLN A 125 -15.04 -14.12 -8.42
C GLN A 125 -13.85 -14.00 -7.46
N SER A 126 -12.75 -14.68 -7.79
CA SER A 126 -11.50 -14.58 -7.05
C SER A 126 -11.09 -13.11 -6.89
N SER A 127 -10.80 -12.72 -5.65
CA SER A 127 -10.36 -11.37 -5.31
C SER A 127 -8.85 -11.29 -5.38
N SER A 128 -8.32 -10.06 -5.39
CA SER A 128 -6.90 -9.78 -5.21
C SER A 128 -6.32 -10.42 -3.94
N ILE A 129 -7.17 -10.69 -2.93
CA ILE A 129 -6.79 -11.32 -1.65
C ILE A 129 -6.27 -12.75 -1.87
N THR A 130 -6.79 -13.48 -2.85
CA THR A 130 -6.37 -14.87 -3.13
C THR A 130 -4.87 -14.94 -3.46
N TYR A 131 -4.32 -13.94 -4.14
CA TYR A 131 -2.88 -13.87 -4.47
C TYR A 131 -1.99 -13.71 -3.24
N ILE A 132 -2.51 -13.14 -2.14
CA ILE A 132 -1.76 -12.92 -0.90
C ILE A 132 -2.05 -14.00 0.14
N GLN A 133 -3.15 -14.74 0.01
CA GLN A 133 -3.61 -15.69 1.01
C GLN A 133 -2.54 -16.69 1.48
N PRO A 134 -1.72 -17.32 0.61
CA PRO A 134 -0.66 -18.21 1.07
C PRO A 134 0.34 -17.50 1.98
N LEU A 135 0.77 -16.29 1.60
CA LEU A 135 1.69 -15.49 2.39
C LEU A 135 1.05 -15.03 3.72
N ALA A 136 -0.21 -14.59 3.68
CA ALA A 136 -0.96 -14.15 4.86
C ALA A 136 -1.28 -15.30 5.83
N TYR A 137 -1.25 -16.55 5.35
CA TYR A 137 -1.35 -17.73 6.20
C TYR A 137 -0.07 -17.94 7.02
N PHE A 138 1.11 -17.89 6.38
CA PHE A 138 2.39 -17.99 7.08
C PHE A 138 2.65 -16.82 8.03
N LEU A 139 2.25 -15.60 7.64
CA LEU A 139 2.42 -14.40 8.46
C LEU A 139 1.27 -14.18 9.45
N LYS A 140 0.31 -15.10 9.56
CA LYS A 140 -0.84 -14.97 10.46
C LYS A 140 -0.46 -14.59 11.91
N PRO A 141 0.60 -15.16 12.54
CA PRO A 141 0.99 -14.79 13.90
C PRO A 141 1.38 -13.31 14.07
N PHE A 142 1.87 -12.69 12.99
CA PHE A 142 2.32 -11.29 12.98
C PHE A 142 1.24 -10.32 12.49
N MET A 143 0.08 -10.83 12.05
CA MET A 143 -1.01 -10.01 11.53
C MET A 143 -2.10 -9.83 12.58
N TYR A 144 -2.44 -8.57 12.84
CA TYR A 144 -3.63 -8.25 13.61
C TYR A 144 -4.87 -8.30 12.70
N LYS A 145 -5.74 -9.28 12.93
CA LYS A 145 -6.93 -9.53 12.11
C LYS A 145 -8.19 -9.40 12.96
N LYS A 146 -9.22 -8.76 12.41
CA LYS A 146 -10.57 -8.75 12.98
C LYS A 146 -11.53 -9.33 11.96
N SER A 147 -12.15 -10.45 12.29
CA SER A 147 -13.19 -11.04 11.46
C SER A 147 -14.53 -10.93 12.15
N THR A 148 -15.55 -10.59 11.39
CA THR A 148 -16.96 -10.66 11.79
C THR A 148 -17.64 -11.59 10.81
N HIS A 149 -18.30 -12.61 11.33
CA HIS A 149 -18.96 -13.63 10.52
C HIS A 149 -20.37 -13.87 11.07
N VAL A 150 -21.34 -13.92 10.16
CA VAL A 150 -22.68 -14.43 10.44
C VAL A 150 -22.69 -15.88 9.96
N MET A 151 -22.76 -16.82 10.91
CA MET A 151 -22.77 -18.25 10.58
C MET A 151 -24.06 -18.62 9.84
N ALA A 152 -23.94 -19.54 8.88
CA ALA A 152 -25.09 -20.14 8.23
C ALA A 152 -25.76 -21.12 9.20
N GLU A 153 -26.99 -20.82 9.61
CA GLU A 153 -27.76 -21.70 10.51
C GLU A 153 -28.31 -22.94 9.78
N HIS A 154 -28.47 -22.86 8.45
CA HIS A 154 -29.08 -23.90 7.61
C HIS A 154 -28.29 -24.06 6.29
N PRO A 155 -28.45 -25.17 5.55
CA PRO A 155 -27.73 -25.41 4.27
C PRO A 155 -28.00 -24.37 3.17
N PHE A 156 -29.14 -23.68 3.23
CA PHE A 156 -29.53 -22.62 2.30
C PHE A 156 -29.88 -21.33 3.06
N PRO A 157 -28.87 -20.66 3.66
CA PRO A 157 -29.08 -19.46 4.45
C PRO A 157 -29.52 -18.31 3.53
N GLN A 158 -30.51 -17.52 3.95
CA GLN A 158 -30.95 -16.35 3.19
C GLN A 158 -29.89 -15.25 3.14
N LYS A 159 -29.03 -15.18 4.17
CA LYS A 159 -27.91 -14.23 4.26
C LYS A 159 -26.70 -14.90 4.91
N VAL A 160 -25.55 -14.73 4.30
CA VAL A 160 -24.24 -15.05 4.88
C VAL A 160 -23.36 -13.83 4.67
N GLU A 161 -22.82 -13.30 5.76
CA GLU A 161 -21.93 -12.16 5.72
C GLU A 161 -20.61 -12.52 6.39
N TYR A 162 -19.52 -12.31 5.65
CA TYR A 162 -18.16 -12.45 6.14
C TYR A 162 -17.42 -11.15 5.84
N LEU A 163 -16.96 -10.51 6.91
CA LEU A 163 -16.20 -9.27 6.87
C LEU A 163 -14.88 -9.51 7.59
N GLU A 164 -13.77 -9.34 6.87
CA GLU A 164 -12.43 -9.42 7.44
C GLU A 164 -11.74 -8.08 7.27
N ASP A 165 -11.32 -7.52 8.40
CA ASP A 165 -10.60 -6.27 8.48
C ASP A 165 -9.16 -6.52 8.98
N HIS A 166 -8.23 -5.77 8.40
CA HIS A 166 -6.80 -5.83 8.70
C HIS A 166 -6.31 -4.46 9.19
N PRO A 167 -6.74 -4.02 10.39
CA PRO A 167 -6.32 -2.74 10.92
C PRO A 167 -4.82 -2.77 11.24
N ASP A 168 -4.16 -1.63 11.06
CA ASP A 168 -2.75 -1.47 11.42
C ASP A 168 -2.58 -1.75 12.92
N ALA A 169 -1.74 -2.73 13.22
CA ALA A 169 -1.44 -3.18 14.57
C ALA A 169 -0.76 -2.06 15.40
N ILE A 170 0.18 -1.33 14.81
CA ILE A 170 0.90 -0.23 15.48
C ILE A 170 -0.08 0.89 15.76
N TRP A 171 -0.92 1.24 14.78
CA TRP A 171 -1.96 2.24 14.99
C TRP A 171 -2.92 1.86 16.12
N THR A 172 -3.42 0.63 16.10
CA THR A 172 -4.47 0.18 17.02
C THR A 172 -3.95 -0.06 18.44
N LEU A 173 -2.76 -0.65 18.57
CA LEU A 173 -2.19 -1.09 19.84
C LEU A 173 -1.31 -0.02 20.50
N VAL A 174 -0.68 0.87 19.73
CA VAL A 174 0.28 1.86 20.25
C VAL A 174 -0.22 3.28 20.03
N VAL A 175 -0.42 3.70 18.78
CA VAL A 175 -0.67 5.11 18.47
C VAL A 175 -2.01 5.59 19.02
N ARG A 176 -3.06 4.80 18.87
CA ARG A 176 -4.42 5.13 19.35
C ARG A 176 -4.51 5.24 20.88
N PRO A 177 -3.97 4.30 21.69
CA PRO A 177 -4.00 4.48 23.14
C PRO A 177 -3.10 5.63 23.60
N VAL A 178 -1.89 5.78 23.05
CA VAL A 178 -0.98 6.88 23.42
C VAL A 178 -1.60 8.24 23.10
N SER A 179 -2.15 8.42 21.91
CA SER A 179 -2.84 9.68 21.53
C SER A 179 -4.03 9.98 22.43
N ARG A 180 -4.79 8.96 22.88
CA ARG A 180 -5.87 9.13 23.87
C ARG A 180 -5.35 9.56 25.23
N ILE A 181 -4.24 8.99 25.70
CA ILE A 181 -3.63 9.37 26.99
C ILE A 181 -3.16 10.82 26.93
N ILE A 182 -2.43 11.19 25.87
CA ILE A 182 -1.98 12.57 25.65
C ILE A 182 -3.17 13.52 25.57
N SER A 183 -4.22 13.17 24.81
CA SER A 183 -5.42 14.00 24.70
C SER A 183 -6.10 14.19 26.06
N LYS A 184 -6.21 13.13 26.87
CA LYS A 184 -6.77 13.22 28.23
C LYS A 184 -5.91 14.10 29.13
N PHE A 185 -4.59 14.02 29.04
CA PHE A 185 -3.65 14.86 29.78
C PHE A 185 -3.81 16.32 29.36
N LEU A 186 -3.81 16.62 28.05
CA LEU A 186 -4.03 17.98 27.54
C LEU A 186 -5.39 18.55 27.96
N LEU A 187 -6.46 17.75 27.90
CA LEU A 187 -7.79 18.15 28.38
C LEU A 187 -7.84 18.38 29.90
N PHE A 188 -6.99 17.71 30.66
CA PHE A 188 -6.82 17.98 32.09
C PHE A 188 -6.15 19.35 32.32
N PHE A 189 -5.08 19.68 31.59
CA PHE A 189 -4.46 21.01 31.66
C PHE A 189 -5.36 22.14 31.13
N ALA A 190 -6.15 21.87 30.09
CA ALA A 190 -7.15 22.81 29.59
C ALA A 190 -8.19 23.15 30.68
N ARG A 191 -8.58 22.17 31.51
CA ARG A 191 -9.45 22.40 32.68
C ARG A 191 -8.80 23.22 33.80
N ILE A 192 -7.48 23.37 33.83
CA ILE A 192 -6.80 24.27 34.78
C ILE A 192 -6.89 25.72 34.27
N HIS A 193 -6.90 25.92 32.96
CA HIS A 193 -7.10 27.23 32.31
C HIS A 193 -8.60 27.61 32.27
N ASN A 194 -9.23 27.79 33.43
CA ASN A 194 -10.65 28.12 33.54
C ASN A 194 -11.00 29.60 33.27
N GLY A 195 -10.06 30.43 32.78
CA GLY A 195 -10.28 31.84 32.47
C GLY A 195 -10.61 32.74 33.68
N LYS A 196 -10.62 32.18 34.90
CA LYS A 196 -10.90 32.89 36.16
C LYS A 196 -9.60 33.36 36.77
N THR A 197 -9.40 34.68 36.86
CA THR A 197 -8.19 35.31 37.43
C THR A 197 -7.85 34.80 38.83
N ASN A 198 -8.86 34.58 39.69
CA ASN A 198 -8.68 34.08 41.06
C ASN A 198 -8.01 32.70 41.12
N SER A 199 -8.30 31.81 40.15
CA SER A 199 -7.67 30.49 40.11
C SER A 199 -6.18 30.59 39.77
N TYR A 200 -5.79 31.49 38.87
CA TYR A 200 -4.38 31.70 38.52
C TYR A 200 -3.56 32.23 39.70
N ILE A 201 -4.12 33.17 40.46
CA ILE A 201 -3.46 33.72 41.66
C ILE A 201 -3.25 32.62 42.71
N ALA A 202 -4.25 31.75 42.94
CA ALA A 202 -4.13 30.63 43.86
C ALA A 202 -3.07 29.61 43.43
N TRP A 203 -3.01 29.26 42.13
CA TRP A 203 -1.97 28.39 41.58
C TRP A 203 -0.57 29.00 41.72
N ALA A 204 -0.41 30.31 41.46
CA ALA A 204 0.86 31.00 41.60
C ALA A 204 1.35 31.05 43.06
N LEU A 205 0.46 31.35 44.00
CA LEU A 205 0.78 31.34 45.44
C LEU A 205 1.18 29.94 45.92
N GLY A 206 0.43 28.90 45.52
CA GLY A 206 0.73 27.51 45.86
C GLY A 206 2.09 27.07 45.29
N PHE A 207 2.39 27.42 44.03
CA PHE A 207 3.69 27.16 43.43
C PHE A 207 4.82 27.85 44.20
N LEU A 208 4.62 29.10 44.63
CA LEU A 208 5.60 29.84 45.41
C LEU A 208 5.87 29.22 46.78
N VAL A 209 4.82 28.75 47.49
CA VAL A 209 4.98 28.02 48.76
C VAL A 209 5.74 26.71 48.55
N ILE A 210 5.40 25.93 47.51
CA ILE A 210 6.10 24.68 47.18
C ILE A 210 7.59 24.96 46.90
N LEU A 211 7.90 26.00 46.14
CA LEU A 211 9.26 26.37 45.79
C LEU A 211 10.05 26.81 47.03
N LEU A 212 9.40 27.55 47.94
CA LEU A 212 9.99 27.97 49.21
C LEU A 212 10.27 26.78 50.12
N VAL A 213 9.32 25.84 50.26
CA VAL A 213 9.52 24.59 50.99
C VAL A 213 10.61 23.74 50.36
N TRP A 214 10.69 23.70 49.02
CA TRP A 214 11.75 22.97 48.34
C TRP A 214 13.12 23.57 48.60
N VAL A 215 13.28 24.90 48.47
CA VAL A 215 14.55 25.59 48.71
C VAL A 215 14.99 25.54 50.17
N VAL A 216 14.05 25.62 51.11
CA VAL A 216 14.34 25.59 52.55
C VAL A 216 14.50 24.15 53.07
N GLY A 217 13.75 23.19 52.50
CA GLY A 217 13.72 21.78 52.91
C GLY A 217 14.73 20.87 52.21
N PHE A 218 15.35 21.31 51.10
CA PHE A 218 16.52 20.65 50.49
C PHE A 218 17.84 21.34 50.86
N ARG A 219 17.95 21.75 52.13
CA ARG A 219 19.25 21.96 52.80
C ARG A 219 19.57 20.77 53.70
#